data_AF-A0A8J4WQ63-F1
#
_entry.id   AF-A0A8J4WQ63-F1
#
_cell.length_a   1.000
_cell.length_b   1.000
_cell.length_c   1.000
_cell.angle_alpha   90.00
_cell.angle_beta   90.00
_cell.angle_gamma   90.00
#
_symmetry.space_group_name_H-M   'P 1'
#
loop_
_entity.id
_entity.type
_entity.pdbx_description
1 polymer ?
#
loop_
_entity_poly.entity_id
_entity_poly.type
_entity_poly.pdbx_seq_one_letter_code
_entity_poly.pdbx_strand_id
1 'polypeptide(L)'
;MSEGRDTVSTVKPTDYQQLESTASSLLNMSRSRQLTNAERAALLDSTRILIEVRLLENCIYERYLARIKPEFMYLIAPPLSFMSPGLRKKSIRRSVVVDRLTRLTAEQRCIVAQSELEEYKKDIERLALEGRMALDQEKTSLEAANMRAEEIQKSRAMFDKYVTSILDSPKERTEIENRDFDAILRFHRAYLRRMDTQLANLRIENDSLHRDYRRFNKYLRERDDYGESLDAIDLEHMKIRCRQSTYEMQRLEVVGLEVKAALVRVTQTLATQKHQLNQEMATNKKLYAELNQIENMNLRLKAEIIKNNQQWNEEQMIYDTLKRVLFIYKVPDTKAYIQSVTEAIKLTRQKALLDRKKYAAQILLKRHRKIWSNLKRRQLNSS
;
A
#
# COMPACT_ATOMS: atom_id res chain seq x y z
N MET A 1 -34.10 -32.20 6.91
CA MET A 1 -33.80 -32.82 8.23
C MET A 1 -32.31 -33.08 8.30
N SER A 2 -31.69 -32.82 9.45
CA SER A 2 -30.25 -32.91 9.75
C SER A 2 -29.42 -31.66 9.43
N GLU A 3 -29.85 -30.50 9.95
CA GLU A 3 -28.90 -29.51 10.44
C GLU A 3 -28.55 -29.89 11.88
N GLY A 4 -27.30 -30.22 12.14
CA GLY A 4 -26.83 -30.48 13.49
C GLY A 4 -25.56 -31.30 13.51
N ARG A 5 -24.56 -30.74 14.20
CA ARG A 5 -23.25 -31.31 14.58
C ARG A 5 -22.15 -31.10 13.56
N ASP A 6 -21.35 -30.06 13.79
CA ASP A 6 -20.02 -30.23 14.39
C ASP A 6 -19.30 -28.88 14.36
N THR A 7 -19.58 -28.04 15.36
CA THR A 7 -18.62 -26.98 15.74
C THR A 7 -17.45 -27.69 16.41
N VAL A 8 -16.51 -28.19 15.62
CA VAL A 8 -15.17 -28.53 16.11
C VAL A 8 -14.62 -27.24 16.69
N SER A 9 -14.63 -27.15 18.02
CA SER A 9 -14.10 -26.02 18.75
C SER A 9 -12.60 -25.96 18.43
N THR A 10 -12.23 -25.07 17.51
CA THR A 10 -10.84 -24.87 17.11
C THR A 10 -10.10 -24.23 18.28
N VAL A 11 -9.56 -25.05 19.17
CA VAL A 11 -8.69 -24.64 20.27
C VAL A 11 -7.44 -24.02 19.65
N LYS A 12 -7.20 -22.72 19.89
CA LYS A 12 -6.01 -22.06 19.34
C LYS A 12 -4.75 -22.65 20.01
N PRO A 13 -3.56 -22.59 19.37
CA PRO A 13 -2.33 -23.12 19.94
C PRO A 13 -2.02 -22.56 21.34
N THR A 14 -2.36 -21.28 21.54
CA THR A 14 -2.26 -20.56 22.83
C THR A 14 -3.20 -21.14 23.89
N ASP A 15 -4.38 -21.60 23.48
CA ASP A 15 -5.38 -22.19 24.38
C ASP A 15 -4.97 -23.60 24.81
N TYR A 16 -4.27 -24.37 23.96
CA TYR A 16 -3.82 -25.72 24.30
C TYR A 16 -2.76 -25.75 25.41
N GLN A 17 -1.74 -24.89 25.31
CA GLN A 17 -0.71 -24.77 26.35
C GLN A 17 -1.28 -24.23 27.67
N GLN A 18 -2.24 -23.30 27.58
CA GLN A 18 -2.97 -22.80 28.74
C GLN A 18 -3.84 -23.90 29.35
N LEU A 19 -4.56 -24.69 28.55
CA LEU A 19 -5.35 -25.84 28.99
C LEU A 19 -4.49 -26.87 29.72
N GLU A 20 -3.33 -27.25 29.15
CA GLU A 20 -2.38 -28.16 29.81
C GLU A 20 -1.86 -27.58 31.13
N SER A 21 -1.52 -26.29 31.16
CA SER A 21 -1.07 -25.59 32.38
C SER A 21 -2.16 -25.54 33.45
N THR A 22 -3.40 -25.22 33.08
CA THR A 22 -4.55 -25.17 33.99
C THR A 22 -4.90 -26.55 34.54
N ALA A 23 -4.90 -27.59 33.69
CA ALA A 23 -5.17 -28.96 34.11
C ALA A 23 -4.07 -29.46 35.05
N SER A 24 -2.79 -29.17 34.74
CA SER A 24 -1.65 -29.54 35.59
C SER A 24 -1.67 -28.81 36.93
N SER A 25 -2.03 -27.53 36.94
CA SER A 25 -2.14 -26.71 38.15
C SER A 25 -3.26 -27.22 39.07
N LEU A 26 -4.47 -27.43 38.51
CA LEU A 26 -5.61 -27.97 39.26
C LEU A 26 -5.36 -29.40 39.77
N LEU A 27 -4.66 -30.23 38.99
CA LEU A 27 -4.24 -31.57 39.40
C LEU A 27 -3.20 -31.53 40.53
N ASN A 28 -2.29 -30.56 40.52
CA ASN A 28 -1.34 -30.38 41.61
C ASN A 28 -2.04 -29.86 42.87
N MET A 29 -2.97 -28.91 42.72
CA MET A 29 -3.79 -28.40 43.83
C MET A 29 -4.64 -29.50 44.46
N SER A 30 -5.18 -30.44 43.67
CA SER A 30 -5.95 -31.58 44.19
C SER A 30 -5.14 -32.53 45.05
N ARG A 31 -3.81 -32.55 44.90
CA ARG A 31 -2.90 -33.34 45.75
C ARG A 31 -2.63 -32.67 47.08
N SER A 32 -2.68 -31.34 47.14
CA SER A 32 -2.38 -30.55 48.33
C SER A 32 -3.62 -30.14 49.13
N ARG A 33 -4.79 -30.00 48.47
CA ARG A 33 -6.06 -29.62 49.11
C ARG A 33 -7.26 -30.27 48.41
N GLN A 34 -8.39 -30.33 49.10
CA GLN A 34 -9.66 -30.65 48.45
C GLN A 34 -10.06 -29.51 47.51
N LEU A 35 -10.24 -29.83 46.23
CA LEU A 35 -10.76 -28.90 45.23
C LEU A 35 -12.23 -28.56 45.50
N THR A 36 -12.61 -27.33 45.20
CA THR A 36 -14.01 -26.90 45.14
C THR A 36 -14.74 -27.59 43.98
N ASN A 37 -16.07 -27.66 44.03
CA ASN A 37 -16.86 -28.27 42.95
C ASN A 37 -16.67 -27.57 41.59
N ALA A 38 -16.45 -26.26 41.59
CA ALA A 38 -16.14 -25.49 40.38
C ALA A 38 -14.76 -25.87 39.80
N GLU A 39 -13.74 -26.01 40.65
CA GLU A 39 -12.40 -26.44 40.22
C GLU A 39 -12.39 -27.89 39.71
N ARG A 40 -13.21 -28.77 40.29
CA ARG A 40 -13.38 -30.16 39.80
C ARG A 40 -14.03 -30.20 38.42
N ALA A 41 -15.08 -29.41 38.21
CA ALA A 41 -15.74 -29.30 36.90
C ALA A 41 -14.75 -28.79 35.84
N ALA A 42 -14.01 -27.72 36.14
CA ALA A 42 -12.99 -27.18 35.25
C ALA A 42 -11.86 -28.19 34.93
N LEU A 43 -11.44 -28.99 35.91
CA LEU A 43 -10.46 -30.07 35.70
C LEU A 43 -11.02 -31.17 34.78
N LEU A 44 -12.28 -31.57 34.96
CA LEU A 44 -12.92 -32.59 34.10
C LEU A 44 -13.08 -32.10 32.66
N ASP A 45 -13.54 -30.87 32.46
CA ASP A 45 -13.71 -30.31 31.11
C ASP A 45 -12.36 -30.13 30.39
N SER A 46 -11.36 -29.59 31.08
CA SER A 46 -10.02 -29.43 30.50
C SER A 46 -9.35 -30.78 30.17
N THR A 47 -9.45 -31.78 31.06
CA THR A 47 -8.92 -33.12 30.80
C THR A 47 -9.66 -33.83 29.66
N ARG A 48 -10.99 -33.68 29.56
CA ARG A 48 -11.75 -34.22 28.43
C ARG A 48 -11.28 -33.65 27.10
N ILE A 49 -11.16 -32.33 26.98
CA ILE A 49 -10.69 -31.67 25.74
C ILE A 49 -9.28 -32.15 25.39
N LEU A 50 -8.39 -32.24 26.38
CA LEU A 50 -7.03 -32.76 26.17
C LEU A 50 -7.05 -34.21 25.66
N ILE A 51 -7.92 -35.07 26.19
CA ILE A 51 -8.08 -36.45 25.71
C ILE A 51 -8.55 -36.44 24.25
N GLU A 52 -9.57 -35.65 23.90
CA GLU A 52 -10.08 -35.56 22.52
C GLU A 52 -8.98 -35.13 21.54
N VAL A 53 -8.19 -34.12 21.88
CA VAL A 53 -7.06 -33.67 21.05
C VAL A 53 -6.00 -34.76 20.91
N ARG A 54 -5.66 -35.47 22.00
CA ARG A 54 -4.67 -36.57 21.96
C ARG A 54 -5.18 -37.77 21.16
N LEU A 55 -6.47 -38.07 21.19
CA LEU A 55 -7.07 -39.11 20.36
C LEU A 55 -6.97 -38.74 18.88
N LEU A 56 -7.27 -37.49 18.52
CA LEU A 56 -7.12 -37.00 17.15
C LEU A 56 -5.66 -37.08 16.68
N GLU A 57 -4.73 -36.64 17.53
CA GLU A 57 -3.28 -36.73 17.28
C GLU A 57 -2.86 -38.19 17.05
N ASN A 58 -3.34 -39.12 17.87
CA ASN A 58 -3.07 -40.55 17.69
C ASN A 58 -3.65 -41.10 16.39
N CYS A 59 -4.87 -40.70 16.00
CA CYS A 59 -5.47 -41.14 14.73
C CYS A 59 -4.63 -40.69 13.51
N ILE A 60 -4.10 -39.47 13.54
CA ILE A 60 -3.18 -38.96 12.51
C ILE A 60 -1.93 -39.85 12.44
N TYR A 61 -1.33 -40.17 13.59
CA TYR A 61 -0.14 -41.02 13.63
C TYR A 61 -0.40 -42.46 13.19
N GLU A 62 -1.51 -43.06 13.62
CA GLU A 62 -1.89 -44.42 13.22
C GLU A 62 -2.07 -44.52 11.71
N ARG A 63 -2.73 -43.52 11.10
CA ARG A 63 -2.92 -43.45 9.65
C ARG A 63 -1.61 -43.25 8.89
N TYR A 64 -0.75 -42.36 9.37
CA TYR A 64 0.59 -42.14 8.81
C TYR A 64 1.45 -43.42 8.87
N LEU A 65 1.41 -44.11 10.01
CA LEU A 65 2.12 -45.38 10.20
C LEU A 65 1.58 -46.47 9.29
N ALA A 66 0.25 -46.59 9.16
CA ALA A 66 -0.38 -47.56 8.26
C ALA A 66 0.07 -47.37 6.81
N ARG A 67 0.30 -46.12 6.39
CA ARG A 67 0.79 -45.81 5.03
C ARG A 67 2.27 -46.12 4.83
N ILE A 68 3.14 -45.73 5.77
CA ILE A 68 4.60 -45.86 5.58
C ILE A 68 5.10 -47.26 5.89
N LYS A 69 4.53 -47.92 6.91
CA LYS A 69 4.93 -49.27 7.28
C LYS A 69 3.70 -50.10 7.68
N PRO A 70 3.02 -50.74 6.71
CA PRO A 70 1.83 -51.55 6.99
C PRO A 70 2.10 -52.70 7.98
N GLU A 71 3.35 -53.16 8.11
CA GLU A 71 3.78 -54.17 9.09
C GLU A 71 3.59 -53.75 10.55
N PHE A 72 3.57 -52.44 10.87
CA PHE A 72 3.39 -51.95 12.23
C PHE A 72 1.93 -51.92 12.69
N MET A 73 0.94 -52.05 11.79
CA MET A 73 -0.47 -52.15 12.17
C MET A 73 -0.74 -53.38 13.06
N TYR A 74 0.00 -54.47 12.84
CA TYR A 74 -0.15 -55.71 13.62
C TYR A 74 0.33 -55.60 15.08
N LEU A 75 1.04 -54.53 15.45
CA LEU A 75 1.52 -54.27 16.81
C LEU A 75 0.56 -53.41 17.65
N ILE A 76 -0.36 -52.68 17.00
CA ILE A 76 -1.22 -51.67 17.63
C ILE A 76 -2.67 -52.17 17.80
N ALA A 77 -3.08 -53.23 17.08
CA ALA A 77 -4.40 -53.81 17.27
C ALA A 77 -4.52 -54.56 18.62
N PRO A 78 -5.45 -54.18 19.52
CA PRO A 78 -5.92 -55.10 20.55
C PRO A 78 -6.74 -56.21 19.85
N PRO A 79 -6.60 -57.50 20.24
CA PRO A 79 -7.42 -58.55 19.64
C PRO A 79 -8.85 -58.42 20.17
N LEU A 80 -9.70 -57.75 19.40
CA LEU A 80 -11.15 -57.87 19.56
C LEU A 80 -11.60 -59.13 18.81
N SER A 81 -12.02 -60.11 19.63
CA SER A 81 -12.72 -61.35 19.27
C SER A 81 -11.87 -62.47 18.66
N PHE A 82 -11.67 -63.55 19.41
CA PHE A 82 -12.51 -64.75 19.30
C PHE A 82 -12.21 -65.71 20.45
N MET A 83 -13.29 -66.28 21.00
CA MET A 83 -13.22 -67.41 21.93
C MET A 83 -12.44 -68.56 21.29
N SER A 84 -11.33 -68.96 21.88
CA SER A 84 -10.86 -70.34 21.82
C SER A 84 -9.94 -70.64 23.01
N PRO A 85 -10.25 -71.68 23.81
CA PRO A 85 -9.48 -72.00 25.01
C PRO A 85 -8.27 -72.85 24.63
N GLY A 86 -7.08 -72.39 25.03
CA GLY A 86 -5.91 -73.26 25.12
C GLY A 86 -4.76 -72.87 24.19
N LEU A 87 -4.00 -71.85 24.57
CA LEU A 87 -2.56 -71.81 24.32
C LEU A 87 -1.87 -71.04 25.46
N ARG A 88 -0.85 -71.68 26.04
CA ARG A 88 -0.12 -71.20 27.21
C ARG A 88 0.50 -69.84 26.94
N LYS A 89 0.08 -68.82 27.71
CA LYS A 89 0.74 -67.51 27.81
C LYS A 89 2.18 -67.70 28.32
N LYS A 90 3.17 -67.66 27.42
CA LYS A 90 4.52 -67.27 27.82
C LYS A 90 4.50 -65.77 28.11
N SER A 91 4.60 -65.43 29.38
CA SER A 91 4.83 -64.07 29.88
C SER A 91 6.11 -63.53 29.25
N ILE A 92 5.98 -62.70 28.20
CA ILE A 92 7.05 -61.83 27.75
C ILE A 92 7.21 -60.81 28.86
N ARG A 93 8.27 -60.99 29.65
CA ARG A 93 8.73 -60.02 30.64
C ARG A 93 8.87 -58.69 29.92
N ARG A 94 8.03 -57.72 30.27
CA ARG A 94 8.22 -56.30 29.93
C ARG A 94 9.61 -55.94 30.44
N SER A 95 10.58 -55.90 29.53
CA SER A 95 11.93 -55.46 29.86
C SER A 95 11.83 -54.02 30.36
N VAL A 96 12.48 -53.79 31.50
CA VAL A 96 12.64 -52.54 32.23
C VAL A 96 13.55 -51.59 31.43
N VAL A 97 13.21 -51.37 30.16
CA VAL A 97 13.85 -50.45 29.20
C VAL A 97 12.75 -49.69 28.46
N VAL A 98 11.73 -49.24 29.21
CA VAL A 98 10.76 -48.23 28.75
C VAL A 98 11.34 -46.82 28.93
N ASP A 99 12.59 -46.72 29.38
CA ASP A 99 13.15 -45.51 30.00
C ASP A 99 13.65 -44.43 29.03
N ARG A 100 13.44 -44.60 27.71
CA ARG A 100 13.50 -43.51 26.72
C ARG A 100 12.58 -43.80 25.53
N LEU A 101 11.26 -43.78 25.73
CA LEU A 101 10.37 -43.49 24.60
C LEU A 101 10.78 -42.11 24.07
N THR A 102 11.55 -42.08 22.97
CA THR A 102 11.87 -40.86 22.24
C THR A 102 10.56 -40.27 21.75
N ARG A 103 9.99 -39.37 22.53
CA ARG A 103 8.82 -38.60 22.14
C ARG A 103 9.20 -37.85 20.87
N LEU A 104 8.34 -37.93 19.85
CA LEU A 104 8.50 -37.12 18.65
C LEU A 104 8.63 -35.65 19.06
N THR A 105 9.63 -34.97 18.49
CA THR A 105 9.78 -33.52 18.66
C THR A 105 8.57 -32.81 18.06
N ALA A 106 8.25 -31.60 18.52
CA ALA A 106 7.12 -30.84 17.99
C ALA A 106 7.23 -30.66 16.46
N GLU A 107 8.44 -30.48 15.93
CA GLU A 107 8.72 -30.41 14.49
C GLU A 107 8.34 -31.71 13.78
N GLN A 108 8.76 -32.87 14.30
CA GLN A 108 8.42 -34.17 13.72
C GLN A 108 6.91 -34.42 13.70
N ARG A 109 6.19 -33.99 14.76
CA ARG A 109 4.72 -34.08 14.82
C ARG A 109 4.06 -33.21 13.76
N CYS A 110 4.55 -31.99 13.58
CA CYS A 110 4.07 -31.08 12.52
C CYS A 110 4.29 -31.66 11.12
N ILE A 111 5.44 -32.28 10.85
CA ILE A 111 5.72 -32.93 9.56
C ILE A 111 4.70 -34.04 9.29
N VAL A 112 4.45 -34.90 10.28
CA VAL A 112 3.45 -35.98 10.14
C VAL A 112 2.06 -35.40 9.91
N ALA A 113 1.64 -34.41 10.71
CA ALA A 113 0.34 -33.76 10.56
C ALA A 113 0.17 -33.08 9.19
N GLN A 114 1.20 -32.40 8.68
CA GLN A 114 1.18 -31.79 7.34
C GLN A 114 1.03 -32.84 6.24
N SER A 115 1.79 -33.94 6.32
CA SER A 115 1.69 -35.01 5.33
C SER A 115 0.32 -35.69 5.31
N GLU A 116 -0.28 -35.97 6.48
CA GLU A 116 -1.64 -36.52 6.53
C GLU A 116 -2.65 -35.52 6.00
N LEU A 117 -2.50 -34.23 6.30
CA LEU A 117 -3.42 -33.20 5.81
C LEU A 117 -3.38 -33.08 4.29
N GLU A 118 -2.21 -33.22 3.66
CA GLU A 118 -2.09 -33.28 2.20
C GLU A 118 -2.75 -34.52 1.62
N GLU A 119 -2.63 -35.67 2.27
CA GLU A 119 -3.28 -36.90 1.84
C GLU A 119 -4.79 -36.85 2.02
N TYR A 120 -5.29 -36.24 3.11
CA TYR A 120 -6.73 -35.97 3.27
C TYR A 120 -7.27 -35.09 2.16
N LYS A 121 -6.52 -34.07 1.72
CA LYS A 121 -6.92 -33.23 0.58
C LYS A 121 -7.04 -34.04 -0.70
N LYS A 122 -6.04 -34.89 -1.00
CA LYS A 122 -6.09 -35.79 -2.17
C LYS A 122 -7.27 -36.75 -2.11
N ASP A 123 -7.55 -37.33 -0.94
CA ASP A 123 -8.68 -38.23 -0.74
C ASP A 123 -10.02 -37.52 -0.95
N ILE A 124 -10.17 -36.30 -0.44
CA ILE A 124 -11.38 -35.48 -0.66
C ILE A 124 -11.57 -35.19 -2.14
N GLU A 125 -10.51 -34.81 -2.86
CA GLU A 125 -10.56 -34.54 -4.29
C GLU A 125 -10.93 -35.80 -5.09
N ARG A 126 -10.33 -36.94 -4.75
CA ARG A 126 -10.65 -38.24 -5.37
C ARG A 126 -12.11 -38.63 -5.14
N LEU A 127 -12.59 -38.58 -3.90
CA LEU A 127 -13.98 -38.88 -3.56
C LEU A 127 -14.96 -37.93 -4.26
N ALA A 128 -14.60 -36.64 -4.37
CA ALA A 128 -15.42 -35.68 -5.10
C ALA A 128 -15.47 -35.98 -6.60
N LEU A 129 -14.37 -36.44 -7.20
CA LEU A 129 -14.34 -36.87 -8.60
C LEU A 129 -15.17 -38.14 -8.82
N GLU A 130 -14.97 -39.16 -8.00
CA GLU A 130 -15.74 -40.41 -8.03
C GLU A 130 -17.24 -40.14 -7.87
N GLY A 131 -17.61 -39.28 -6.91
CA GLY A 131 -19.00 -38.87 -6.71
C GLY A 131 -19.60 -38.16 -7.93
N ARG A 132 -18.84 -37.29 -8.61
CA ARG A 132 -19.29 -36.65 -9.87
C ARG A 132 -19.49 -37.68 -10.97
N MET A 133 -18.53 -38.59 -11.16
CA MET A 133 -18.62 -39.64 -12.19
C MET A 133 -19.82 -40.56 -11.97
N ALA A 134 -20.05 -41.01 -10.73
CA ALA A 134 -21.22 -41.82 -10.40
C ALA A 134 -22.53 -41.06 -10.66
N LEU A 135 -22.59 -39.78 -10.28
CA LEU A 135 -23.77 -38.95 -10.50
C LEU A 135 -24.07 -38.77 -12.00
N ASP A 136 -23.05 -38.55 -12.83
CA ASP A 136 -23.21 -38.44 -14.28
C ASP A 136 -23.61 -39.78 -14.92
N GLN A 137 -23.10 -40.90 -14.41
CA GLN A 137 -23.53 -42.23 -14.84
C GLN A 137 -25.02 -42.48 -14.53
N GLU A 138 -25.49 -42.13 -13.33
CA GLU A 138 -26.91 -42.27 -12.98
C GLU A 138 -27.79 -41.33 -13.82
N LYS A 139 -27.35 -40.10 -14.10
CA LYS A 139 -28.07 -39.19 -15.00
C LYS A 139 -28.22 -39.77 -16.40
N THR A 140 -27.14 -40.25 -16.99
CA THR A 140 -27.18 -40.84 -18.35
C THR A 140 -28.05 -42.10 -18.39
N SER A 141 -28.03 -42.93 -17.34
CA SER A 141 -28.93 -44.08 -17.18
C SER A 141 -30.40 -43.66 -17.12
N LEU A 142 -30.71 -42.62 -16.34
CA LEU A 142 -32.06 -42.07 -16.21
C LEU A 142 -32.58 -41.48 -17.53
N GLU A 143 -31.75 -40.72 -18.25
CA GLU A 143 -32.09 -40.18 -19.56
C GLU A 143 -32.37 -41.29 -20.58
N ALA A 144 -31.54 -42.34 -20.60
CA ALA A 144 -31.76 -43.51 -21.46
C ALA A 144 -33.06 -44.25 -21.14
N ALA A 145 -33.40 -44.40 -19.85
CA ALA A 145 -34.65 -45.01 -19.42
C ALA A 145 -35.87 -44.16 -19.85
N ASN A 146 -35.79 -42.83 -19.70
CA ASN A 146 -36.84 -41.91 -20.13
C ASN A 146 -37.07 -41.97 -21.65
N MET A 147 -36.00 -41.97 -22.45
CA MET A 147 -36.12 -42.10 -23.91
C MET A 147 -36.82 -43.41 -24.32
N ARG A 148 -36.49 -44.54 -23.66
CA ARG A 148 -37.17 -45.83 -23.89
C ARG A 148 -38.64 -45.78 -23.49
N ALA A 149 -38.97 -45.18 -22.36
CA ALA A 149 -40.35 -45.03 -21.91
C ALA A 149 -41.20 -44.24 -22.91
N GLU A 150 -40.68 -43.12 -23.42
CA GLU A 150 -41.34 -42.34 -24.47
C GLU A 150 -41.54 -43.14 -25.77
N GLU A 151 -40.55 -43.94 -26.17
CA GLU A 151 -40.65 -44.76 -27.38
C GLU A 151 -41.73 -45.85 -27.23
N ILE A 152 -41.78 -46.51 -26.08
CA ILE A 152 -42.84 -47.47 -25.73
C ILE A 152 -44.20 -46.79 -25.76
N GLN A 153 -44.33 -45.60 -25.18
CA GLN A 153 -45.59 -44.85 -25.19
C GLN A 153 -46.04 -44.49 -26.60
N LYS A 154 -45.12 -44.03 -27.46
CA LYS A 154 -45.40 -43.75 -28.89
C LYS A 154 -45.81 -45.02 -29.63
N SER A 155 -45.14 -46.15 -29.38
CA SER A 155 -45.47 -47.45 -29.97
C SER A 155 -46.87 -47.91 -29.54
N ARG A 156 -47.18 -47.81 -28.25
CA ARG A 156 -48.49 -48.13 -27.69
C ARG A 156 -49.59 -47.26 -28.29
N ALA A 157 -49.40 -45.95 -28.38
CA ALA A 157 -50.38 -45.04 -28.99
C ALA A 157 -50.64 -45.37 -30.47
N MET A 158 -49.61 -45.77 -31.22
CA MET A 158 -49.79 -46.24 -32.61
C MET A 158 -50.55 -47.57 -32.66
N PHE A 159 -50.21 -48.51 -31.77
CA PHE A 159 -50.92 -49.78 -31.66
C PHE A 159 -52.39 -49.55 -31.35
N ASP A 160 -52.70 -48.71 -30.37
CA ASP A 160 -54.08 -48.38 -30.01
C ASP A 160 -54.83 -47.74 -31.19
N LYS A 161 -54.17 -46.81 -31.89
CA LYS A 161 -54.76 -46.13 -33.05
C LYS A 161 -55.09 -47.08 -34.20
N TYR A 162 -54.23 -48.05 -34.51
CA TYR A 162 -54.39 -48.92 -35.69
C TYR A 162 -55.05 -50.26 -35.39
N VAL A 163 -54.99 -50.74 -34.15
CA VAL A 163 -55.42 -52.09 -33.78
C VAL A 163 -56.61 -52.03 -32.84
N THR A 164 -56.50 -51.42 -31.65
CA THR A 164 -57.60 -51.43 -30.67
C THR A 164 -58.82 -50.62 -31.15
N SER A 165 -58.61 -49.48 -31.81
CA SER A 165 -59.70 -48.67 -32.37
C SER A 165 -60.57 -49.43 -33.39
N ILE A 166 -59.97 -50.40 -34.08
CA ILE A 166 -60.63 -51.23 -35.08
C ILE A 166 -61.32 -52.40 -34.36
N LEU A 167 -60.61 -53.07 -33.44
CA LEU A 167 -61.13 -54.22 -32.69
C LEU A 167 -62.33 -53.88 -31.78
N ASP A 168 -62.37 -52.69 -31.19
CA ASP A 168 -63.41 -52.29 -30.22
C ASP A 168 -64.76 -51.91 -30.87
N SER A 169 -64.85 -51.93 -32.20
CA SER A 169 -66.09 -51.57 -32.90
C SER A 169 -67.05 -52.78 -33.06
N PRO A 170 -68.33 -52.67 -32.69
CA PRO A 170 -69.26 -53.80 -32.63
C PRO A 170 -69.79 -54.18 -34.03
N LYS A 171 -69.37 -55.34 -34.59
CA LYS A 171 -69.89 -55.93 -35.86
C LYS A 171 -69.83 -57.47 -35.89
N GLU A 172 -70.43 -58.10 -36.91
CA GLU A 172 -70.59 -59.56 -37.11
C GLU A 172 -69.28 -60.34 -37.37
N ARG A 173 -69.18 -61.56 -36.82
CA ARG A 173 -67.95 -62.39 -36.70
C ARG A 173 -67.18 -62.70 -37.99
N THR A 174 -67.83 -62.75 -39.15
CA THR A 174 -67.18 -63.12 -40.43
C THR A 174 -66.48 -61.94 -41.10
N GLU A 175 -66.92 -60.71 -40.87
CA GLU A 175 -66.20 -59.49 -41.31
C GLU A 175 -65.03 -59.13 -40.38
N ILE A 176 -65.02 -59.68 -39.16
CA ILE A 176 -64.03 -59.38 -38.12
C ILE A 176 -62.66 -59.98 -38.47
N GLU A 177 -62.57 -61.26 -38.87
CA GLU A 177 -61.28 -61.93 -39.07
C GLU A 177 -60.41 -61.23 -40.13
N ASN A 178 -60.97 -60.90 -41.30
CA ASN A 178 -60.24 -60.20 -42.36
C ASN A 178 -59.82 -58.78 -41.95
N ARG A 179 -60.59 -58.14 -41.06
CA ARG A 179 -60.31 -56.78 -40.59
C ARG A 179 -59.22 -56.75 -39.52
N ASP A 180 -59.19 -57.74 -38.64
CA ASP A 180 -58.18 -57.86 -37.59
C ASP A 180 -56.79 -58.06 -38.21
N PHE A 181 -56.70 -58.91 -39.24
CA PHE A 181 -55.47 -59.06 -40.02
C PHE A 181 -55.08 -57.77 -40.75
N ASP A 182 -56.02 -57.04 -41.37
CA ASP A 182 -55.72 -55.75 -42.03
C ASP A 182 -55.26 -54.68 -41.02
N ALA A 183 -55.84 -54.63 -39.82
CA ALA A 183 -55.45 -53.72 -38.74
C ALA A 183 -54.01 -53.96 -38.29
N ILE A 184 -53.65 -55.22 -38.04
CA ILE A 184 -52.29 -55.62 -37.67
C ILE A 184 -51.29 -55.33 -38.80
N LEU A 185 -51.68 -55.59 -40.06
CA LEU A 185 -50.85 -55.29 -41.23
C LEU A 185 -50.61 -53.78 -41.40
N ARG A 186 -51.63 -52.94 -41.17
CA ARG A 186 -51.50 -51.48 -41.20
C ARG A 186 -50.55 -50.99 -40.11
N PHE A 187 -50.68 -51.51 -38.89
CA PHE A 187 -49.76 -51.20 -37.80
C PHE A 187 -48.31 -51.55 -38.16
N HIS A 188 -48.05 -52.77 -38.65
CA HIS A 188 -46.70 -53.19 -39.02
C HIS A 188 -46.13 -52.37 -40.17
N ARG A 189 -46.92 -52.03 -41.20
CA ARG A 189 -46.48 -51.14 -42.29
C ARG A 189 -46.13 -49.74 -41.77
N ALA A 190 -46.92 -49.18 -40.87
CA ALA A 190 -46.64 -47.89 -40.26
C ALA A 190 -45.39 -47.93 -39.35
N TYR A 191 -45.24 -49.00 -38.58
CA TYR A 191 -44.07 -49.25 -37.73
C TYR A 191 -42.79 -49.35 -38.56
N LEU A 192 -42.79 -50.16 -39.64
CA LEU A 192 -41.64 -50.31 -40.53
C LEU A 192 -41.23 -48.97 -41.18
N ARG A 193 -42.20 -48.19 -41.68
CA ARG A 193 -41.92 -46.84 -42.23
C ARG A 193 -41.28 -45.91 -41.20
N ARG A 194 -41.73 -45.95 -39.94
CA ARG A 194 -41.11 -45.17 -38.86
C ARG A 194 -39.68 -45.64 -38.60
N MET A 195 -39.44 -46.95 -38.56
CA MET A 195 -38.10 -47.52 -38.38
C MET A 195 -37.17 -47.12 -39.52
N ASP A 196 -37.64 -47.14 -40.78
CA ASP A 196 -36.87 -46.67 -41.94
C ASP A 196 -36.49 -45.18 -41.80
N THR A 197 -37.42 -44.36 -41.30
CA THR A 197 -37.18 -42.93 -41.05
C THR A 197 -36.16 -42.72 -39.93
N GLN A 198 -36.27 -43.47 -38.82
CA GLN A 198 -35.30 -43.44 -37.73
C GLN A 198 -33.91 -43.89 -38.20
N LEU A 199 -33.84 -44.93 -39.02
CA LEU A 199 -32.59 -45.43 -39.59
C LEU A 199 -31.94 -44.38 -40.50
N ALA A 200 -32.72 -43.72 -41.36
CA ALA A 200 -32.23 -42.62 -42.20
C ALA A 200 -31.69 -41.46 -41.36
N ASN A 201 -32.41 -41.07 -40.30
CA ASN A 201 -31.96 -40.02 -39.38
C ASN A 201 -30.64 -40.40 -38.68
N LEU A 202 -30.54 -41.62 -38.15
CA LEU A 202 -29.33 -42.13 -37.50
C LEU A 202 -28.14 -42.19 -38.46
N ARG A 203 -28.36 -42.51 -39.74
CA ARG A 203 -27.29 -42.46 -40.76
C ARG A 203 -26.79 -41.04 -40.97
N ILE A 204 -27.69 -40.07 -41.10
CA ILE A 204 -27.33 -38.65 -41.28
C ILE A 204 -26.56 -38.14 -40.05
N GLU A 205 -27.01 -38.49 -38.85
CA GLU A 205 -26.36 -38.10 -37.59
C GLU A 205 -24.98 -38.76 -37.44
N ASN A 206 -24.86 -40.04 -37.79
CA ASN A 206 -23.57 -40.73 -37.79
C ASN A 206 -22.60 -40.07 -38.79
N ASP A 207 -23.06 -39.72 -39.99
CA ASP A 207 -22.25 -38.99 -40.97
C ASP A 207 -21.86 -37.59 -40.47
N SER A 208 -22.74 -36.87 -39.75
CA SER A 208 -22.37 -35.60 -39.12
C SER A 208 -21.33 -35.80 -38.01
N LEU A 209 -21.53 -36.77 -37.12
CA LEU A 209 -20.58 -37.09 -36.07
C LEU A 209 -19.23 -37.53 -36.64
N HIS A 210 -19.20 -38.29 -37.73
CA HIS A 210 -17.95 -38.63 -38.41
C HIS A 210 -17.27 -37.44 -39.07
N ARG A 211 -18.03 -36.46 -39.57
CA ARG A 211 -17.47 -35.19 -40.07
C ARG A 211 -16.91 -34.36 -38.91
N ASP A 212 -17.63 -34.27 -37.81
CA ASP A 212 -17.20 -33.53 -36.63
C ASP A 212 -16.00 -34.20 -35.96
N TYR A 213 -15.99 -35.52 -35.83
CA TYR A 213 -14.83 -36.28 -35.38
C TYR A 213 -13.63 -36.02 -36.28
N ARG A 214 -13.78 -36.08 -37.61
CA ARG A 214 -12.68 -35.76 -38.53
C ARG A 214 -12.21 -34.31 -38.38
N ARG A 215 -13.13 -33.37 -38.21
CA ARG A 215 -12.84 -31.95 -37.96
C ARG A 215 -12.10 -31.75 -36.65
N PHE A 216 -12.60 -32.29 -35.54
CA PHE A 216 -11.95 -32.20 -34.23
C PHE A 216 -10.62 -32.94 -34.19
N ASN A 217 -10.52 -34.11 -34.81
CA ASN A 217 -9.27 -34.83 -34.94
C ASN A 217 -8.27 -34.07 -35.85
N LYS A 218 -8.75 -33.33 -36.85
CA LYS A 218 -7.91 -32.37 -37.59
C LYS A 218 -7.51 -31.19 -36.73
N TYR A 219 -8.42 -30.61 -35.94
CA TYR A 219 -8.09 -29.53 -35.01
C TYR A 219 -7.13 -29.98 -33.91
N LEU A 220 -7.26 -31.21 -33.42
CA LEU A 220 -6.38 -31.83 -32.45
C LEU A 220 -5.03 -32.12 -33.10
N ARG A 221 -4.99 -32.65 -34.33
CA ARG A 221 -3.74 -32.80 -35.07
C ARG A 221 -3.08 -31.48 -35.40
N GLU A 222 -3.82 -30.48 -35.86
CA GLU A 222 -3.29 -29.13 -36.04
C GLU A 222 -2.83 -28.54 -34.69
N ARG A 223 -3.55 -28.81 -33.59
CA ARG A 223 -3.14 -28.44 -32.23
C ARG A 223 -1.95 -29.22 -31.71
N ASP A 224 -1.73 -30.44 -32.15
CA ASP A 224 -0.57 -31.31 -31.90
C ASP A 224 0.57 -30.95 -32.87
N ASP A 225 0.29 -30.38 -34.04
CA ASP A 225 1.27 -29.82 -34.98
C ASP A 225 1.71 -28.42 -34.50
N TYR A 226 0.80 -27.67 -33.85
CA TYR A 226 1.09 -26.49 -32.99
C TYR A 226 1.41 -26.87 -31.55
N GLY A 227 1.43 -28.18 -31.27
CA GLY A 227 1.54 -28.79 -29.95
C GLY A 227 2.43 -30.00 -30.00
N GLU A 228 3.52 -29.87 -30.76
CA GLU A 228 4.76 -30.43 -30.30
C GLU A 228 4.92 -29.85 -28.90
N SER A 229 4.85 -30.72 -27.89
CA SER A 229 5.72 -30.59 -26.74
C SER A 229 7.01 -29.97 -27.26
N LEU A 230 7.32 -28.70 -26.91
CA LEU A 230 8.49 -27.97 -27.43
C LEU A 230 9.57 -29.01 -27.70
N ASP A 231 9.97 -29.18 -28.96
CA ASP A 231 11.01 -30.16 -29.26
C ASP A 231 12.19 -29.89 -28.32
N ALA A 232 12.99 -30.91 -27.98
CA ALA A 232 14.11 -30.73 -27.05
C ALA A 232 15.00 -29.54 -27.48
N ILE A 233 15.09 -29.31 -28.79
CA ILE A 233 15.74 -28.17 -29.43
C ILE A 233 15.02 -26.84 -29.12
N ASP A 234 13.70 -26.75 -29.19
CA ASP A 234 12.93 -25.54 -28.89
C ASP A 234 12.92 -25.19 -27.40
N LEU A 235 12.86 -26.21 -26.54
CA LEU A 235 13.02 -26.06 -25.10
C LEU A 235 14.41 -25.51 -24.76
N GLU A 236 15.47 -26.02 -25.41
CA GLU A 236 16.81 -25.47 -25.27
C GLU A 236 16.94 -24.07 -25.88
N HIS A 237 16.35 -23.78 -27.04
CA HIS A 237 16.31 -22.42 -27.61
C HIS A 237 15.60 -21.44 -26.68
N MET A 238 14.52 -21.85 -26.03
CA MET A 238 13.82 -21.02 -25.06
C MET A 238 14.67 -20.81 -23.80
N LYS A 239 15.35 -21.84 -23.28
CA LYS A 239 16.31 -21.68 -22.18
C LYS A 239 17.46 -20.75 -22.54
N ILE A 240 18.00 -20.84 -23.77
CA ILE A 240 19.04 -19.95 -24.28
C ILE A 240 18.51 -18.51 -24.32
N ARG A 241 17.32 -18.28 -24.86
CA ARG A 241 16.70 -16.94 -24.89
C ARG A 241 16.43 -16.39 -23.50
N CYS A 242 15.93 -17.22 -22.57
CA CYS A 242 15.76 -16.82 -21.18
C CYS A 242 17.09 -16.45 -20.53
N ARG A 243 18.15 -17.25 -20.72
CA ARG A 243 19.50 -16.94 -20.23
C ARG A 243 20.03 -15.63 -20.82
N GLN A 244 19.91 -15.43 -22.13
CA GLN A 244 20.31 -14.19 -22.79
C GLN A 244 19.55 -12.98 -22.22
N SER A 245 18.23 -13.10 -22.04
CA SER A 245 17.43 -12.05 -21.44
C SER A 245 17.83 -11.76 -19.99
N THR A 246 18.19 -12.78 -19.20
CA THR A 246 18.68 -12.57 -17.83
C THR A 246 20.06 -11.90 -17.82
N TYR A 247 20.95 -12.24 -18.74
CA TYR A 247 22.25 -11.56 -18.86
C TYR A 247 22.08 -10.09 -19.26
N GLU A 248 21.20 -9.79 -20.21
CA GLU A 248 20.90 -8.41 -20.59
C GLU A 248 20.25 -7.63 -19.43
N MET A 249 19.36 -8.26 -18.66
CA MET A 249 18.78 -7.66 -17.46
C MET A 249 19.84 -7.33 -16.41
N GLN A 250 20.77 -8.26 -16.14
CA GLN A 250 21.89 -8.03 -15.22
C GLN A 250 22.82 -6.93 -15.74
N ARG A 251 23.10 -6.90 -17.05
CA ARG A 251 23.90 -5.83 -17.66
C ARG A 251 23.24 -4.46 -17.47
N LEU A 252 21.93 -4.37 -17.73
CA LEU A 252 21.16 -3.15 -17.53
C LEU A 252 21.09 -2.74 -16.06
N GLU A 253 21.02 -3.70 -15.14
CA GLU A 253 21.05 -3.44 -13.70
C GLU A 253 22.38 -2.81 -13.27
N VAL A 254 23.52 -3.34 -13.74
CA VAL A 254 24.85 -2.77 -13.48
C VAL A 254 24.94 -1.34 -14.02
N VAL A 255 24.53 -1.12 -15.27
CA VAL A 255 24.49 0.24 -15.86
C VAL A 255 23.57 1.17 -15.05
N GLY A 256 22.42 0.67 -14.58
CA GLY A 256 21.51 1.41 -13.73
C GLY A 256 22.15 1.83 -12.40
N LEU A 257 22.94 0.94 -11.78
CA LEU A 257 23.71 1.25 -10.56
C LEU A 257 24.79 2.31 -10.82
N GLU A 258 25.50 2.24 -11.94
CA GLU A 258 26.51 3.23 -12.33
C GLU A 258 25.90 4.62 -12.54
N VAL A 259 24.78 4.68 -13.27
CA VAL A 259 24.02 5.92 -13.49
C VAL A 259 23.53 6.49 -12.17
N LYS A 260 23.01 5.65 -11.27
CA LYS A 260 22.56 6.08 -9.93
C LYS A 260 23.72 6.65 -9.11
N ALA A 261 24.90 6.01 -9.14
CA ALA A 261 26.09 6.52 -8.47
C ALA A 261 26.56 7.86 -9.06
N ALA A 262 26.51 8.01 -10.39
CA ALA A 262 26.83 9.27 -11.06
C ALA A 262 25.86 10.38 -10.66
N LEU A 263 24.55 10.10 -10.62
CA LEU A 263 23.54 11.04 -10.17
C LEU A 263 23.80 11.51 -8.73
N VAL A 264 24.11 10.59 -7.82
CA VAL A 264 24.46 10.95 -6.43
C VAL A 264 25.66 11.90 -6.40
N ARG A 265 26.74 11.60 -7.14
CA ARG A 265 27.90 12.51 -7.20
C ARG A 265 27.52 13.89 -7.73
N VAL A 266 26.79 13.96 -8.84
CA VAL A 266 26.35 15.23 -9.45
C VAL A 266 25.49 16.03 -8.48
N THR A 267 24.53 15.40 -7.80
CA THR A 267 23.68 16.09 -6.82
C THR A 267 24.48 16.63 -5.63
N GLN A 268 25.48 15.89 -5.15
CA GLN A 268 26.37 16.36 -4.09
C GLN A 268 27.23 17.55 -4.55
N THR A 269 27.83 17.48 -5.75
CA THR A 269 28.60 18.60 -6.31
C THR A 269 27.72 19.83 -6.53
N LEU A 270 26.49 19.65 -6.99
CA LEU A 270 25.55 20.76 -7.15
C LEU A 270 25.20 21.40 -5.81
N ALA A 271 25.00 20.60 -4.77
CA ALA A 271 24.70 21.10 -3.42
C ALA A 271 25.88 21.91 -2.85
N THR A 272 27.13 21.45 -3.03
CA THR A 272 28.31 22.19 -2.57
C THR A 272 28.49 23.49 -3.35
N GLN A 273 28.33 23.48 -4.68
CA GLN A 273 28.38 24.69 -5.50
C GLN A 273 27.31 25.71 -5.11
N LYS A 274 26.07 25.24 -4.86
CA LYS A 274 24.99 26.10 -4.36
C LYS A 274 25.34 26.74 -3.01
N HIS A 275 25.98 25.98 -2.12
CA HIS A 275 26.40 26.51 -0.83
C HIS A 275 27.50 27.57 -0.98
N GLN A 276 28.52 27.31 -1.80
CA GLN A 276 29.59 28.28 -2.11
C GLN A 276 29.02 29.56 -2.73
N LEU A 277 28.13 29.44 -3.70
CA LEU A 277 27.47 30.60 -4.32
C LEU A 277 26.72 31.43 -3.28
N ASN A 278 26.00 30.79 -2.35
CA ASN A 278 25.29 31.50 -1.29
C ASN A 278 26.25 32.22 -0.32
N GLN A 279 27.41 31.62 -0.02
CA GLN A 279 28.44 32.26 0.78
C GLN A 279 29.01 33.49 0.06
N GLU A 280 29.36 33.36 -1.23
CA GLU A 280 29.87 34.48 -2.04
C GLU A 280 28.83 35.59 -2.24
N MET A 281 27.56 35.24 -2.37
CA MET A 281 26.47 36.21 -2.38
C MET A 281 26.38 36.98 -1.05
N ALA A 282 26.62 36.31 0.08
CA ALA A 282 26.61 36.95 1.39
C ALA A 282 27.84 37.84 1.61
N THR A 283 29.04 37.42 1.18
CA THR A 283 30.25 38.25 1.23
C THR A 283 30.10 39.47 0.33
N ASN A 284 29.59 39.30 -0.89
CA ASN A 284 29.35 40.40 -1.82
C ASN A 284 28.37 41.43 -1.24
N LYS A 285 27.28 40.98 -0.60
CA LYS A 285 26.36 41.89 0.13
C LYS A 285 27.06 42.71 1.21
N LYS A 286 28.00 42.11 1.97
CA LYS A 286 28.79 42.83 2.97
C LYS A 286 29.72 43.85 2.32
N LEU A 287 30.42 43.46 1.26
CA LEU A 287 31.30 44.37 0.51
C LEU A 287 30.54 45.57 -0.06
N TYR A 288 29.33 45.38 -0.59
CA TYR A 288 28.49 46.51 -1.01
C TYR A 288 28.12 47.45 0.14
N ALA A 289 27.85 46.92 1.34
CA ALA A 289 27.58 47.74 2.51
C ALA A 289 28.82 48.54 2.94
N GLU A 290 30.00 47.91 2.94
CA GLU A 290 31.28 48.58 3.22
C GLU A 290 31.63 49.65 2.18
N LEU A 291 31.44 49.34 0.90
CA LEU A 291 31.63 50.30 -0.20
C LEU A 291 30.75 51.54 -0.02
N ASN A 292 29.46 51.34 0.26
CA ASN A 292 28.53 52.43 0.53
C ASN A 292 28.95 53.24 1.78
N GLN A 293 29.48 52.58 2.82
CA GLN A 293 30.00 53.27 4.00
C GLN A 293 31.21 54.15 3.64
N ILE A 294 32.16 53.63 2.86
CA ILE A 294 33.33 54.37 2.38
C ILE A 294 32.90 55.55 1.50
N GLU A 295 31.96 55.34 0.59
CA GLU A 295 31.43 56.40 -0.27
C GLU A 295 30.81 57.53 0.56
N ASN A 296 30.01 57.18 1.58
CA ASN A 296 29.44 58.16 2.51
C ASN A 296 30.52 58.92 3.30
N MET A 297 31.57 58.24 3.76
CA MET A 297 32.71 58.90 4.43
C MET A 297 33.45 59.84 3.48
N ASN A 298 33.69 59.42 2.24
CA ASN A 298 34.31 60.25 1.21
C ASN A 298 33.48 61.50 0.90
N LEU A 299 32.15 61.39 0.86
CA LEU A 299 31.27 62.55 0.69
C LEU A 299 31.42 63.55 1.86
N ARG A 300 31.51 63.06 3.10
CA ARG A 300 31.75 63.90 4.29
C ARG A 300 33.11 64.57 4.25
N LEU A 301 34.17 63.83 3.94
CA LEU A 301 35.52 64.36 3.82
C LEU A 301 35.61 65.42 2.70
N LYS A 302 34.99 65.20 1.55
CA LYS A 302 34.90 66.20 0.49
C LYS A 302 34.23 67.49 0.97
N ALA A 303 33.14 67.37 1.73
CA ALA A 303 32.46 68.54 2.30
C ALA A 303 33.34 69.29 3.33
N GLU A 304 34.09 68.56 4.17
CA GLU A 304 35.04 69.17 5.12
C GLU A 304 36.21 69.86 4.41
N ILE A 305 36.77 69.26 3.35
CA ILE A 305 37.83 69.88 2.55
C ILE A 305 37.35 71.20 1.94
N ILE A 306 36.13 71.23 1.39
CA ILE A 306 35.54 72.45 0.84
C ILE A 306 35.43 73.52 1.93
N LYS A 307 34.91 73.15 3.12
CA LYS A 307 34.78 74.07 4.25
C LYS A 307 36.14 74.60 4.72
N ASN A 308 37.14 73.73 4.85
CA ASN A 308 38.47 74.11 5.30
C ASN A 308 39.16 75.04 4.29
N ASN A 309 38.99 74.79 2.98
CA ASN A 309 39.48 75.69 1.94
C ASN A 309 38.81 77.07 1.99
N GLN A 310 37.51 77.14 2.29
CA GLN A 310 36.81 78.41 2.51
C GLN A 310 37.42 79.16 3.71
N GLN A 311 37.60 78.48 4.84
CA GLN A 311 38.23 79.06 6.03
C GLN A 311 39.65 79.53 5.76
N TRP A 312 40.47 78.73 5.07
CA TRP A 312 41.82 79.10 4.70
C TRP A 312 41.86 80.35 3.80
N ASN A 313 40.94 80.46 2.83
CA ASN A 313 40.82 81.65 1.99
C ASN A 313 40.44 82.89 2.81
N GLU A 314 39.52 82.76 3.77
CA GLU A 314 39.15 83.85 4.69
C GLU A 314 40.34 84.29 5.55
N GLU A 315 41.05 83.34 6.13
CA GLU A 315 42.26 83.59 6.92
C GLU A 315 43.37 84.24 6.09
N GLN A 316 43.57 83.79 4.85
CA GLN A 316 44.54 84.37 3.92
C GLN A 316 44.19 85.82 3.57
N MET A 317 42.91 86.10 3.32
CA MET A 317 42.43 87.47 3.11
C MET A 317 42.69 88.36 4.33
N ILE A 318 42.44 87.86 5.54
CA ILE A 318 42.75 88.55 6.79
C ILE A 318 44.26 88.79 6.89
N TYR A 319 45.09 87.77 6.66
CA TYR A 319 46.55 87.87 6.68
C TYR A 319 47.06 88.95 5.71
N ASP A 320 46.56 88.96 4.47
CA ASP A 320 46.95 89.94 3.47
C ASP A 320 46.49 91.37 3.83
N THR A 321 45.33 91.51 4.48
CA THR A 321 44.92 92.82 5.03
C THR A 321 45.83 93.27 6.17
N LEU A 322 46.17 92.38 7.12
CA LEU A 322 47.06 92.68 8.23
C LEU A 322 48.46 93.03 7.74
N LYS A 323 48.98 92.30 6.75
CA LYS A 323 50.28 92.59 6.12
C LYS A 323 50.29 93.97 5.45
N ARG A 324 49.22 94.34 4.75
CA ARG A 324 49.04 95.69 4.20
C ARG A 324 48.99 96.75 5.30
N VAL A 325 48.22 96.51 6.36
CA VAL A 325 48.15 97.43 7.52
C VAL A 325 49.52 97.58 8.14
N LEU A 326 50.27 96.51 8.40
CA LEU A 326 51.63 96.54 8.95
C LEU A 326 52.61 97.30 8.05
N PHE A 327 52.51 97.16 6.73
CA PHE A 327 53.36 97.90 5.80
C PHE A 327 53.07 99.40 5.80
N ILE A 328 51.79 99.78 5.86
CA ILE A 328 51.35 101.18 5.90
C ILE A 328 51.59 101.80 7.29
N TYR A 329 51.47 100.99 8.34
CA TYR A 329 51.58 101.41 9.72
C TYR A 329 53.01 101.81 10.05
N LYS A 330 53.23 103.11 10.19
CA LYS A 330 54.46 103.68 10.76
C LYS A 330 54.15 104.10 12.19
N VAL A 331 55.00 103.70 13.12
CA VAL A 331 54.90 104.13 14.53
C VAL A 331 54.94 105.66 14.56
N PRO A 332 53.85 106.33 14.99
CA PRO A 332 53.81 107.77 15.01
C PRO A 332 54.86 108.33 15.99
N ASP A 333 55.46 109.46 15.64
CA ASP A 333 56.30 110.23 16.56
C ASP A 333 55.50 110.60 17.84
N THR A 334 56.15 110.68 19.00
CA THR A 334 55.48 110.80 20.31
C THR A 334 54.55 112.02 20.36
N LYS A 335 54.92 113.11 19.67
CA LYS A 335 54.08 114.31 19.54
C LYS A 335 52.84 114.06 18.68
N ALA A 336 53.00 113.39 17.53
CA ALA A 336 51.89 113.03 16.65
C ALA A 336 50.92 112.05 17.34
N TYR A 337 51.43 111.13 18.16
CA TYR A 337 50.62 110.22 18.96
C TYR A 337 49.79 110.96 20.03
N ILE A 338 50.39 111.89 20.78
CA ILE A 338 49.65 112.70 21.77
C ILE A 338 48.56 113.53 21.08
N GLN A 339 48.84 114.09 19.90
CA GLN A 339 47.84 114.81 19.10
C GLN A 339 46.71 113.89 18.64
N SER A 340 47.01 112.73 18.06
CA SER A 340 45.97 111.79 17.62
C SER A 340 45.14 111.24 18.78
N VAL A 341 45.74 111.00 19.96
CA VAL A 341 45.01 110.55 21.16
C VAL A 341 44.12 111.66 21.70
N THR A 342 44.62 112.91 21.77
CA THR A 342 43.79 114.03 22.22
C THR A 342 42.66 114.32 21.24
N GLU A 343 42.89 114.20 19.93
CA GLU A 343 41.84 114.25 18.91
C GLU A 343 40.86 113.09 19.04
N ALA A 344 41.32 111.86 19.25
CA ALA A 344 40.46 110.71 19.46
C ALA A 344 39.58 110.89 20.71
N ILE A 345 40.12 111.41 21.82
CA ILE A 345 39.35 111.74 23.02
C ILE A 345 38.31 112.84 22.72
N LYS A 346 38.70 113.90 21.99
CA LYS A 346 37.78 114.97 21.58
C LYS A 346 36.64 114.41 20.71
N LEU A 347 36.97 113.61 19.69
CA LEU A 347 36.02 112.97 18.79
C LEU A 347 35.12 111.99 19.55
N THR A 348 35.66 111.24 20.52
CA THR A 348 34.87 110.31 21.35
C THR A 348 33.90 111.08 22.25
N ARG A 349 34.33 112.19 22.85
CA ARG A 349 33.45 113.09 23.61
C ARG A 349 32.37 113.68 22.71
N GLN A 350 32.74 114.15 21.52
CA GLN A 350 31.78 114.66 20.54
C GLN A 350 30.79 113.58 20.10
N LYS A 351 31.25 112.37 19.80
CA LYS A 351 30.40 111.22 19.45
C LYS A 351 29.44 110.90 20.58
N ALA A 352 29.90 110.82 21.83
CA ALA A 352 29.03 110.60 22.98
C ALA A 352 28.00 111.72 23.16
N LEU A 353 28.39 112.97 22.89
CA LEU A 353 27.47 114.12 22.90
C LEU A 353 26.43 114.02 21.79
N LEU A 354 26.85 113.62 20.58
CA LEU A 354 25.97 113.39 19.43
C LEU A 354 25.03 112.21 19.67
N ASP A 355 25.51 111.12 20.27
CA ASP A 355 24.69 109.97 20.64
C ASP A 355 23.66 110.35 21.71
N ARG A 356 24.02 111.17 22.70
CA ARG A 356 23.07 111.75 23.67
C ARG A 356 22.04 112.66 23.01
N LYS A 357 22.48 113.55 22.08
CA LYS A 357 21.57 114.41 21.30
C LYS A 357 20.63 113.58 20.42
N LYS A 358 21.15 112.55 19.75
CA LYS A 358 20.38 111.59 18.93
C LYS A 358 19.36 110.86 19.78
N TYR A 359 19.75 110.39 20.96
CA TYR A 359 18.85 109.75 21.91
C TYR A 359 17.75 110.70 22.42
N ALA A 360 18.10 111.93 22.80
CA ALA A 360 17.14 112.96 23.20
C ALA A 360 16.16 113.30 22.07
N ALA A 361 16.65 113.43 20.83
CA ALA A 361 15.82 113.63 19.64
C ALA A 361 14.90 112.44 19.39
N GLN A 362 15.36 111.19 19.56
CA GLN A 362 14.52 109.99 19.46
C GLN A 362 13.41 109.98 20.53
N ILE A 363 13.69 110.40 21.77
CA ILE A 363 12.68 110.52 22.83
C ILE A 363 11.65 111.62 22.50
N LEU A 364 12.11 112.81 22.12
CA LEU A 364 11.26 113.93 21.70
C LEU A 364 10.35 113.51 20.55
N LEU A 365 10.91 112.85 19.53
CA LEU A 365 10.16 112.34 18.38
C LEU A 365 9.12 111.29 18.79
N LYS A 366 9.46 110.37 19.70
CA LYS A 366 8.48 109.43 20.28
C LYS A 366 7.36 110.16 21.03
N ARG A 367 7.67 111.22 21.80
CA ARG A 367 6.67 112.04 22.52
C ARG A 367 5.77 112.82 21.57
N HIS A 368 6.33 113.51 20.57
CA HIS A 368 5.57 114.21 19.54
C HIS A 368 4.68 113.24 18.76
N ARG A 369 5.16 112.06 18.37
CA ARG A 369 4.34 111.02 17.75
C ARG A 369 3.16 110.60 18.63
N LYS A 370 3.37 110.43 19.96
CA LYS A 370 2.28 110.14 20.90
C LYS A 370 1.27 111.28 21.00
N ILE A 371 1.72 112.54 21.15
CA ILE A 371 0.84 113.71 21.18
C ILE A 371 0.04 113.81 19.87
N TRP A 372 0.69 113.63 18.72
CA TRP A 372 0.04 113.67 17.42
C TRP A 372 -0.96 112.53 17.24
N SER A 373 -0.66 111.32 17.73
CA SER A 373 -1.61 110.20 17.73
C SER A 373 -2.84 110.46 18.61
N ASN A 374 -2.69 111.24 19.69
CA ASN A 374 -3.78 111.63 20.58
C ASN A 374 -4.61 112.78 19.99
N LEU A 375 -3.99 113.76 19.33
CA LEU A 375 -4.68 114.81 18.59
C LEU A 375 -5.44 114.25 17.38
N LYS A 376 -4.84 113.32 16.64
CA LYS A 376 -5.52 112.59 15.55
C LYS A 376 -6.73 111.80 16.06
N ARG A 377 -6.61 111.14 17.23
CA ARG A 377 -7.76 110.52 17.92
C ARG A 377 -8.82 111.52 18.37
N ARG A 378 -8.43 112.72 18.83
CA ARG A 378 -9.39 113.77 19.23
C ARG A 378 -10.13 114.38 18.03
N GLN A 379 -9.47 114.57 16.89
CA GLN A 379 -10.14 115.05 15.66
C GLN A 379 -11.08 114.00 15.03
N LEU A 380 -10.77 112.71 15.17
CA LEU A 380 -11.67 111.61 14.77
C LEU A 380 -12.87 111.42 15.70
N ASN A 381 -12.79 111.92 16.94
CA ASN A 381 -13.87 111.84 17.94
C ASN A 381 -14.67 113.17 18.09
N SER A 382 -14.42 114.15 17.23
CA SER A 382 -15.18 115.40 17.15
C SER A 382 -15.73 115.65 15.73
N SER A 383 -15.93 114.57 14.97
CA SER A 383 -16.97 114.48 13.94
C SER A 383 -18.28 114.10 14.59
#